data_AF-A0A0D0AHG2-F1
#
_entry.id   AF-A0A0D0AHG2-F1
#
_cell.length_a   1.000
_cell.length_b   1.000
_cell.length_c   1.000
_cell.angle_alpha   90.00
_cell.angle_beta   90.00
_cell.angle_gamma   90.00
#
_symmetry.space_group_name_H-M   'P 1'
#
loop_
_entity.id
_entity.type
_entity.pdbx_description
1 polymer ?
#
loop_
_entity_poly.entity_id
_entity_poly.type
_entity_poly.pdbx_seq_one_letter_code
_entity_poly.pdbx_strand_id
1 'polypeptide(L)'
;MPPWNQTQYSRDPTVDGLNEALALIPPPHLLANINGIQERWKVAVLAMLVHQLHNDGNHLDLTHGFHPLTSTHYRTGLSRLGSRQVNQEQRLNLWQTRTDHTRTILSLIFDLCTTLDRLTGGSTLFLHHPGATTPGGIISPESLKADVYINPRVLAEDGDLHQAIADISQLFIERFATPLAHHFAACRTLNGWPASTGSSTTPSRIPATHHNHLPLIPTPVTKSSCHFHIRGRPSGSLAQLMGLNTILLSAIPQGSPLTWNTQPIPVSSAPVDPNVLNIQAMNLRKQPLVVVCDADSEDDGYPDPGPITPVRIKAGTPSAVKLGKYRAPSLSSPKDSQPSSSFSQPMSPSRVQHKFLMAFGPETEDVIDALGLPDTLHATCASIAKVSLPKRWATKLTEQASLSLEHAEAIAEAMIQDVGCA
;
A
#
# COMPACT_ATOMS: atom_id res chain seq x y z
N MET A 1 -1.35 -21.74 26.46
CA MET A 1 -1.99 -22.22 25.21
C MET A 1 -0.94 -22.22 24.11
N PRO A 2 -0.95 -23.16 23.16
CA PRO A 2 0.00 -23.14 22.05
C PRO A 2 -0.18 -21.83 21.24
N PRO A 3 0.91 -21.25 20.71
CA PRO A 3 0.85 -20.16 19.74
C PRO A 3 -0.06 -20.47 18.56
N TRP A 4 -0.75 -19.46 17.99
CA TRP A 4 -1.70 -19.64 16.88
C TRP A 4 -1.11 -20.43 15.71
N ASN A 5 0.12 -20.11 15.32
CA ASN A 5 0.84 -20.77 14.22
C ASN A 5 1.16 -22.26 14.47
N GLN A 6 1.02 -22.76 15.70
CA GLN A 6 1.19 -24.16 16.06
C GLN A 6 -0.15 -24.91 16.18
N THR A 7 -1.28 -24.23 16.00
CA THR A 7 -2.60 -24.86 16.07
C THR A 7 -2.98 -25.51 14.74
N GLN A 8 -3.84 -26.54 14.80
CA GLN A 8 -4.41 -27.15 13.60
C GLN A 8 -5.26 -26.21 12.74
N TYR A 9 -5.61 -25.03 13.28
CA TYR A 9 -6.42 -24.01 12.62
C TYR A 9 -5.56 -22.98 11.86
N SER A 10 -4.25 -22.97 12.09
CA SER A 10 -3.33 -22.08 11.38
C SER A 10 -3.35 -22.36 9.88
N ARG A 11 -3.70 -21.37 9.08
CA ARG A 11 -3.65 -21.40 7.62
C ARG A 11 -3.11 -20.08 7.12
N ASP A 12 -2.47 -20.11 5.96
CA ASP A 12 -2.08 -18.88 5.27
C ASP A 12 -3.35 -18.09 4.89
N PRO A 13 -3.32 -16.74 4.93
CA PRO A 13 -4.47 -15.89 4.56
C PRO A 13 -4.65 -15.82 3.02
N THR A 14 -4.49 -16.94 2.32
CA THR A 14 -4.74 -17.10 0.89
C THR A 14 -6.18 -17.57 0.65
N VAL A 15 -6.61 -17.62 -0.62
CA VAL A 15 -7.93 -18.16 -0.99
C VAL A 15 -8.10 -19.59 -0.47
N ASP A 16 -7.12 -20.46 -0.75
CA ASP A 16 -7.16 -21.86 -0.33
C ASP A 16 -7.12 -21.97 1.19
N GLY A 17 -6.25 -21.23 1.86
CA GLY A 17 -6.15 -21.26 3.32
C GLY A 17 -7.39 -20.74 4.04
N LEU A 18 -8.07 -19.72 3.50
CA LEU A 18 -9.36 -19.26 4.02
C LEU A 18 -10.47 -20.31 3.83
N ASN A 19 -10.53 -20.95 2.66
CA ASN A 19 -11.51 -22.01 2.41
C ASN A 19 -11.28 -23.22 3.32
N GLU A 20 -10.03 -23.62 3.53
CA GLU A 20 -9.67 -24.68 4.49
C GLU A 20 -10.05 -24.31 5.93
N ALA A 21 -9.78 -23.06 6.35
CA ALA A 21 -10.15 -22.59 7.68
C ALA A 21 -11.67 -22.55 7.88
N LEU A 22 -12.44 -22.14 6.87
CA LEU A 22 -13.91 -22.15 6.89
C LEU A 22 -14.49 -23.56 7.00
N ALA A 23 -13.86 -24.55 6.38
CA ALA A 23 -14.27 -25.95 6.52
C ALA A 23 -14.02 -26.49 7.94
N LEU A 24 -12.94 -26.05 8.59
CA LEU A 24 -12.62 -26.43 9.97
C LEU A 24 -13.44 -25.68 11.02
N ILE A 25 -13.83 -24.45 10.72
CA ILE A 25 -14.52 -23.54 11.64
C ILE A 25 -15.79 -23.04 10.96
N PRO A 26 -16.84 -23.88 10.82
CA PRO A 26 -18.09 -23.44 10.21
C PRO A 26 -18.80 -22.38 11.07
N PRO A 27 -19.69 -21.56 10.50
CA PRO A 27 -20.48 -20.60 11.25
C PRO A 27 -21.25 -21.28 12.39
N PRO A 28 -21.26 -20.72 13.61
CA PRO A 28 -22.03 -21.26 14.71
C PRO A 28 -23.53 -21.35 14.37
N HIS A 29 -24.16 -22.48 14.69
CA HIS A 29 -25.58 -22.71 14.43
C HIS A 29 -26.49 -21.64 15.08
N LEU A 30 -26.07 -21.05 16.20
CA LEU A 30 -26.77 -19.95 16.86
C LEU A 30 -26.90 -18.70 15.99
N LEU A 31 -26.03 -18.54 14.98
CA LEU A 31 -26.03 -17.40 14.06
C LEU A 31 -26.70 -17.72 12.72
N ALA A 32 -27.22 -18.94 12.52
CA ALA A 32 -27.74 -19.41 11.23
C ALA A 32 -28.90 -18.56 10.68
N ASN A 33 -29.66 -17.90 11.55
CA ASN A 33 -30.81 -17.06 11.17
C ASN A 33 -30.43 -15.60 10.85
N ILE A 34 -29.16 -15.22 10.97
CA ILE A 34 -28.69 -13.87 10.68
C ILE A 34 -28.46 -13.75 9.17
N ASN A 35 -29.15 -12.80 8.52
CA ASN A 35 -28.96 -12.53 7.10
C ASN A 35 -27.51 -12.13 6.81
N GLY A 36 -26.91 -12.74 5.79
CA GLY A 36 -25.51 -12.50 5.41
C GLY A 36 -24.48 -13.04 6.40
N ILE A 37 -24.85 -13.97 7.30
CA ILE A 37 -23.90 -14.52 8.28
C ILE A 37 -22.70 -15.20 7.64
N GLN A 38 -22.87 -15.83 6.48
CA GLN A 38 -21.78 -16.52 5.78
C GLN A 38 -20.64 -15.55 5.42
N GLU A 39 -20.97 -14.38 4.85
CA GLU A 39 -19.98 -13.37 4.50
C GLU A 39 -19.34 -12.74 5.74
N ARG A 40 -20.13 -12.44 6.77
CA ARG A 40 -19.60 -11.93 8.05
C ARG A 40 -18.66 -12.93 8.73
N TRP A 41 -19.01 -14.21 8.68
CA TRP A 41 -18.20 -15.27 9.23
C TRP A 41 -16.91 -15.47 8.45
N LYS A 42 -16.96 -15.42 7.12
CA LYS A 42 -15.78 -15.40 6.26
C LYS A 42 -14.81 -14.28 6.63
N VAL A 43 -15.31 -13.06 6.81
CA VAL A 43 -14.49 -11.92 7.24
C VAL A 43 -13.92 -12.12 8.65
N ALA A 44 -14.70 -12.68 9.58
CA ALA A 44 -14.23 -12.98 10.94
C ALA A 44 -13.09 -14.03 10.93
N VAL A 45 -13.25 -15.12 10.17
CA VAL A 45 -12.20 -16.14 10.00
C VAL A 45 -10.97 -15.53 9.33
N LEU A 46 -11.14 -14.71 8.30
CA LEU A 46 -10.03 -14.00 7.66
C LEU A 46 -9.29 -13.08 8.65
N ALA A 47 -10.00 -12.34 9.49
CA ALA A 47 -9.42 -11.49 10.53
C ALA A 47 -8.57 -12.32 11.53
N MET A 48 -9.03 -13.53 11.87
CA MET A 48 -8.25 -14.46 12.69
C MET A 48 -6.98 -14.93 11.97
N LEU A 49 -7.06 -15.24 10.66
CA LEU A 49 -5.91 -15.69 9.88
C LEU A 49 -4.84 -14.60 9.71
N VAL A 50 -5.24 -13.33 9.62
CA VAL A 50 -4.29 -12.20 9.45
C VAL A 50 -3.76 -11.64 10.77
N HIS A 51 -4.26 -12.12 11.91
CA HIS A 51 -3.83 -11.65 13.21
C HIS A 51 -2.31 -11.83 13.38
N GLN A 52 -1.64 -10.76 13.83
CA GLN A 52 -0.19 -10.67 14.01
C GLN A 52 0.68 -10.77 12.76
N LEU A 53 0.14 -10.79 11.54
CA LEU A 53 0.99 -10.80 10.33
C LEU A 53 1.87 -9.55 10.20
N HIS A 54 1.48 -8.42 10.78
CA HIS A 54 2.34 -7.23 10.82
C HIS A 54 3.55 -7.39 11.75
N ASN A 55 3.54 -8.35 12.67
CA ASN A 55 4.61 -8.62 13.65
C ASN A 55 5.21 -10.03 13.52
N ASP A 56 5.09 -10.66 12.35
CA ASP A 56 5.54 -12.05 12.16
C ASP A 56 7.05 -12.20 11.95
N GLY A 57 7.76 -11.08 11.77
CA GLY A 57 9.21 -11.03 11.56
C GLY A 57 9.66 -11.39 10.14
N ASN A 58 8.75 -11.77 9.24
CA ASN A 58 9.09 -12.33 7.93
C ASN A 58 8.99 -11.32 6.78
N HIS A 59 8.71 -10.05 7.09
CA HIS A 59 8.60 -8.98 6.07
C HIS A 59 9.86 -8.82 5.21
N LEU A 60 11.02 -9.19 5.74
CA LEU A 60 12.32 -9.10 5.06
C LEU A 60 12.76 -10.42 4.42
N ASP A 61 11.99 -11.51 4.55
CA ASP A 61 12.28 -12.82 3.96
C ASP A 61 12.00 -12.81 2.45
N LEU A 62 12.75 -11.98 1.74
CA LEU A 62 12.71 -11.84 0.29
C LEU A 62 13.89 -12.61 -0.29
N THR A 63 13.68 -13.88 -0.61
CA THR A 63 14.58 -14.63 -1.49
C THR A 63 14.31 -14.24 -2.94
N HIS A 64 14.87 -13.10 -3.35
CA HIS A 64 14.94 -12.64 -4.75
C HIS A 64 13.59 -12.50 -5.51
N GLY A 65 12.49 -12.20 -4.83
CA GLY A 65 11.19 -12.11 -5.50
C GLY A 65 10.04 -11.70 -4.58
N PHE A 66 8.87 -12.31 -4.81
CA PHE A 66 7.69 -12.10 -4.00
C PHE A 66 7.80 -12.77 -2.64
N HIS A 67 7.20 -12.15 -1.61
CA HIS A 67 6.95 -12.81 -0.33
C HIS A 67 6.31 -14.20 -0.55
N PRO A 68 6.66 -15.23 0.26
CA PRO A 68 6.09 -16.57 0.10
C PRO A 68 4.56 -16.60 0.04
N LEU A 69 3.87 -15.78 0.86
CA LEU A 69 2.40 -15.66 0.80
C LEU A 69 1.90 -15.14 -0.55
N THR A 70 2.57 -14.14 -1.12
CA THR A 70 2.24 -13.62 -2.45
C THR A 70 2.46 -14.70 -3.50
N SER A 71 3.60 -15.40 -3.43
CA SER A 71 3.87 -16.53 -4.34
C SER A 71 2.79 -17.60 -4.23
N THR A 72 2.40 -18.03 -3.02
CA THR A 72 1.33 -18.99 -2.79
C THR A 72 -0.01 -18.48 -3.33
N HIS A 73 -0.40 -17.25 -2.97
CA HIS A 73 -1.64 -16.62 -3.40
C HIS A 73 -1.78 -16.53 -4.93
N TYR A 74 -0.68 -16.25 -5.64
CA TYR A 74 -0.70 -16.16 -7.10
C TYR A 74 -0.46 -17.50 -7.81
N ARG A 75 0.11 -18.50 -7.14
CA ARG A 75 0.40 -19.84 -7.67
C ARG A 75 -0.82 -20.77 -7.64
N THR A 76 -1.81 -20.52 -6.78
CA THR A 76 -3.04 -21.31 -6.71
C THR A 76 -3.75 -21.36 -8.07
N GLY A 77 -3.98 -22.58 -8.55
CA GLY A 77 -4.73 -22.88 -9.78
C GLY A 77 -3.90 -23.30 -11.00
N LEU A 78 -2.69 -22.77 -11.23
CA LEU A 78 -1.90 -23.08 -12.44
C LEU A 78 -0.72 -24.03 -12.21
N SER A 79 -0.08 -24.01 -11.03
CA SER A 79 1.06 -24.90 -10.75
C SER A 79 0.68 -26.23 -10.10
N ARG A 80 -0.54 -26.37 -9.57
CA ARG A 80 -1.03 -27.64 -9.00
C ARG A 80 -1.65 -28.56 -10.06
N LEU A 81 -2.25 -28.01 -11.10
CA LEU A 81 -2.80 -28.78 -12.22
C LEU A 81 -1.67 -29.03 -13.23
N GLY A 82 -0.79 -29.99 -12.94
CA GLY A 82 0.31 -30.36 -13.82
C GLY A 82 -0.17 -30.54 -15.27
N SER A 83 0.41 -29.76 -16.19
CA SER A 83 0.31 -29.77 -17.67
C SER A 83 -1.06 -29.95 -18.36
N ARG A 84 -2.15 -30.22 -17.63
CA ARG A 84 -3.51 -30.31 -18.18
C ARG A 84 -3.96 -28.90 -18.51
N GLN A 85 -4.40 -28.70 -19.75
CA GLN A 85 -4.98 -27.45 -20.21
C GLN A 85 -6.15 -27.06 -19.30
N VAL A 86 -5.92 -26.11 -18.40
CA VAL A 86 -6.98 -25.39 -17.70
C VAL A 86 -7.71 -24.58 -18.76
N ASN A 87 -9.02 -24.74 -18.87
CA ASN A 87 -9.80 -23.99 -19.85
C ASN A 87 -9.79 -22.48 -19.51
N GLN A 88 -10.09 -21.62 -20.48
CA GLN A 88 -10.04 -20.16 -20.29
C GLN A 88 -11.00 -19.69 -19.17
N GLU A 89 -12.16 -20.32 -19.05
CA GLU A 89 -13.18 -20.00 -18.05
C GLU A 89 -12.73 -20.27 -16.62
N GLN A 90 -12.13 -21.43 -16.35
CA GLN A 90 -11.55 -21.78 -15.05
C GLN A 90 -10.46 -20.78 -14.65
N ARG A 91 -9.67 -20.29 -15.61
CA ARG A 91 -8.64 -19.29 -15.36
C ARG A 91 -9.24 -17.94 -14.97
N LEU A 92 -10.29 -17.52 -15.67
CA LEU A 92 -11.03 -16.30 -15.33
C LEU A 92 -11.65 -16.41 -13.95
N ASN A 93 -12.25 -17.56 -13.62
CA ASN A 93 -12.83 -17.81 -12.29
C ASN A 93 -11.76 -17.76 -11.17
N LEU A 94 -10.60 -18.41 -11.37
CA LEU A 94 -9.49 -18.35 -10.42
C LEU A 94 -8.93 -16.94 -10.24
N TRP A 95 -8.89 -16.14 -11.31
CA TRP A 95 -8.52 -14.74 -11.22
C TRP A 95 -9.56 -13.95 -10.43
N GLN A 96 -10.84 -14.06 -10.78
CA GLN A 96 -11.95 -13.39 -10.09
C GLN A 96 -11.92 -13.70 -8.59
N THR A 97 -11.78 -14.98 -8.23
CA THR A 97 -11.74 -15.44 -6.84
C THR A 97 -10.60 -14.79 -6.05
N ARG A 98 -9.41 -14.65 -6.65
CA ARG A 98 -8.27 -13.99 -6.00
C ARG A 98 -8.49 -12.49 -5.84
N THR A 99 -8.99 -11.84 -6.87
CA THR A 99 -9.34 -10.42 -6.84
C THR A 99 -10.42 -10.14 -5.78
N ASP A 100 -11.42 -11.01 -5.66
CA ASP A 100 -12.47 -10.86 -4.65
C ASP A 100 -11.94 -11.12 -3.24
N HIS A 101 -10.97 -12.03 -3.08
CA HIS A 101 -10.27 -12.25 -1.81
C HIS A 101 -9.47 -11.02 -1.37
N THR A 102 -8.68 -10.41 -2.26
CA THR A 102 -7.94 -9.19 -1.93
C THR A 102 -8.86 -8.00 -1.66
N ARG A 103 -9.98 -7.88 -2.40
CA ARG A 103 -11.05 -6.91 -2.10
C ARG A 103 -11.68 -7.15 -0.73
N THR A 104 -11.88 -8.40 -0.33
CA THR A 104 -12.39 -8.74 1.01
C THR A 104 -11.42 -8.28 2.10
N ILE A 105 -10.11 -8.50 1.93
CA ILE A 105 -9.09 -8.00 2.86
C ILE A 105 -9.13 -6.46 2.93
N LEU A 106 -9.17 -5.79 1.78
CA LEU A 106 -9.22 -4.33 1.71
C LEU A 106 -10.47 -3.76 2.40
N SER A 107 -11.64 -4.38 2.17
CA SER A 107 -12.89 -4.01 2.85
C SER A 107 -12.79 -4.17 4.36
N LEU A 108 -12.18 -5.26 4.83
CA LEU A 108 -11.94 -5.47 6.26
C LEU A 108 -11.04 -4.36 6.84
N ILE A 109 -9.98 -3.95 6.14
CA ILE A 109 -9.13 -2.84 6.56
C ILE A 109 -9.95 -1.55 6.68
N PHE A 110 -10.79 -1.23 5.70
CA PHE A 110 -11.64 -0.04 5.74
C PHE A 110 -12.66 -0.07 6.88
N ASP A 111 -13.24 -1.22 7.18
CA ASP A 111 -14.14 -1.39 8.33
C ASP A 111 -13.40 -1.16 9.65
N LEU A 112 -12.15 -1.62 9.76
CA LEU A 112 -11.30 -1.40 10.93
C LEU A 112 -10.90 0.07 11.08
N CYS A 113 -10.47 0.73 10.00
CA CYS A 113 -10.20 2.18 10.00
C CYS A 113 -11.45 2.97 10.39
N THR A 114 -12.61 2.63 9.83
CA THR A 114 -13.89 3.26 10.19
C THR A 114 -14.21 3.09 11.67
N THR A 115 -13.99 1.89 12.19
CA THR A 115 -14.22 1.59 13.60
C THR A 115 -13.29 2.40 14.49
N LEU A 116 -12.00 2.48 14.14
CA LEU A 116 -11.01 3.27 14.87
C LEU A 116 -11.38 4.76 14.90
N ASP A 117 -11.71 5.34 13.74
CA ASP A 117 -12.11 6.74 13.61
C ASP A 117 -13.36 7.05 14.46
N ARG A 118 -14.35 6.14 14.44
CA ARG A 118 -15.58 6.30 15.24
C ARG A 118 -15.36 6.17 16.74
N LEU A 119 -14.49 5.26 17.16
CA LEU A 119 -14.22 5.03 18.59
C LEU A 119 -13.35 6.12 19.20
N THR A 120 -12.43 6.69 18.42
CA THR A 120 -11.45 7.67 18.91
C THR A 120 -11.85 9.11 18.61
N GLY A 121 -12.81 9.33 17.69
CA GLY A 121 -13.08 10.64 17.11
C GLY A 121 -11.98 11.13 16.17
N GLY A 122 -10.99 10.30 15.86
CA GLY A 122 -9.90 10.61 14.95
C GLY A 122 -10.28 10.48 13.47
N SER A 123 -9.26 10.60 12.62
CA SER A 123 -9.38 10.37 11.18
C SER A 123 -8.17 9.60 10.66
N THR A 124 -8.44 8.56 9.89
CA THR A 124 -7.41 7.75 9.23
C THR A 124 -7.37 8.07 7.74
N LEU A 125 -6.16 8.15 7.19
CA LEU A 125 -5.91 8.13 5.75
C LEU A 125 -5.13 6.85 5.44
N PHE A 126 -5.68 6.01 4.56
CA PHE A 126 -5.01 4.78 4.14
C PHE A 126 -4.94 4.74 2.61
N LEU A 127 -3.76 4.44 2.07
CA LEU A 127 -3.52 4.31 0.64
C LEU A 127 -2.94 2.93 0.35
N HIS A 128 -3.50 2.25 -0.64
CA HIS A 128 -3.06 0.93 -1.06
C HIS A 128 -2.89 0.87 -2.58
N HIS A 129 -1.83 0.18 -2.99
CA HIS A 129 -1.62 -0.21 -4.38
C HIS A 129 -1.05 -1.65 -4.40
N PRO A 130 -1.60 -2.56 -5.21
CA PRO A 130 -1.20 -3.97 -5.24
C PRO A 130 0.19 -4.24 -5.82
N GLY A 131 0.76 -3.26 -6.52
CA GLY A 131 1.90 -3.44 -7.44
C GLY A 131 1.53 -4.12 -8.77
N ALA A 132 0.48 -4.96 -8.81
CA ALA A 132 0.04 -5.61 -10.03
C ALA A 132 -0.47 -4.61 -11.08
N THR A 133 0.01 -4.74 -12.33
CA THR A 133 -0.38 -3.90 -13.48
C THR A 133 -0.75 -4.75 -14.70
N THR A 134 -1.31 -4.08 -15.72
CA THR A 134 -1.62 -4.73 -17.01
C THR A 134 -0.36 -5.33 -17.59
N PRO A 135 -0.35 -6.63 -17.91
CA PRO A 135 0.81 -7.25 -18.54
C PRO A 135 1.14 -6.52 -19.83
N GLY A 136 2.40 -6.10 -19.98
CA GLY A 136 2.86 -5.32 -21.13
C GLY A 136 2.33 -3.88 -21.20
N GLY A 137 1.52 -3.45 -20.22
CA GLY A 137 1.10 -2.07 -20.09
C GLY A 137 2.28 -1.15 -19.74
N ILE A 138 2.21 0.09 -20.20
CA ILE A 138 3.17 1.12 -19.80
C ILE A 138 2.92 1.43 -18.32
N ILE A 139 3.95 1.24 -17.50
CA ILE A 139 3.92 1.60 -16.08
C ILE A 139 4.36 3.07 -15.98
N SER A 140 3.40 3.94 -15.69
CA SER A 140 3.61 5.37 -15.44
C SER A 140 2.57 5.84 -14.43
N PRO A 141 2.80 6.94 -13.69
CA PRO A 141 1.86 7.39 -12.66
C PRO A 141 0.42 7.50 -13.15
N GLU A 142 0.20 8.02 -14.36
CA GLU A 142 -1.12 8.19 -14.97
C GLU A 142 -1.81 6.89 -15.43
N SER A 143 -1.08 5.77 -15.48
CA SER A 143 -1.65 4.45 -15.74
C SER A 143 -2.02 3.69 -14.46
N LEU A 144 -1.71 4.24 -13.28
CA LEU A 144 -1.96 3.62 -11.99
C LEU A 144 -3.13 4.27 -11.24
N LYS A 145 -3.72 3.50 -10.33
CA LYS A 145 -4.76 3.97 -9.39
C LYS A 145 -4.48 3.44 -8.00
N ALA A 146 -4.70 4.26 -6.98
CA ALA A 146 -4.64 3.85 -5.59
C ALA A 146 -6.05 3.61 -5.03
N ASP A 147 -6.18 2.57 -4.21
CA ASP A 147 -7.31 2.37 -3.32
C ASP A 147 -7.10 3.24 -2.09
N VAL A 148 -8.01 4.18 -1.85
CA VAL A 148 -7.85 5.16 -0.79
C VAL A 148 -9.05 5.10 0.15
N TYR A 149 -8.78 4.97 1.44
CA TYR A 149 -9.76 5.20 2.50
C TYR A 149 -9.60 6.61 3.04
N ILE A 150 -10.70 7.36 3.04
CA ILE A 150 -10.82 8.65 3.73
C ILE A 150 -12.19 8.71 4.39
N ASN A 151 -12.24 9.21 5.63
CA ASN A 151 -13.50 9.48 6.30
C ASN A 151 -14.27 10.61 5.56
N PRO A 152 -15.45 10.34 4.97
CA PRO A 152 -16.18 11.35 4.20
C PRO A 152 -16.57 12.59 5.01
N ARG A 153 -16.72 12.44 6.34
CA ARG A 153 -17.05 13.56 7.23
C ARG A 153 -15.94 14.62 7.22
N VAL A 154 -14.68 14.20 7.23
CA VAL A 154 -13.52 15.11 7.23
C VAL A 154 -13.45 15.90 5.94
N LEU A 155 -13.73 15.26 4.80
CA LEU A 155 -13.81 15.93 3.50
C LEU A 155 -14.97 16.92 3.42
N ALA A 156 -16.07 16.67 4.12
CA ALA A 156 -17.21 17.58 4.15
C ALA A 156 -16.97 18.81 5.05
N GLU A 157 -16.22 18.63 6.14
CA GLU A 157 -15.95 19.68 7.13
C GLU A 157 -14.80 20.62 6.69
N ASP A 158 -13.81 20.12 5.95
CA ASP A 158 -12.64 20.90 5.54
C ASP A 158 -12.33 20.69 4.05
N GLY A 159 -12.59 21.73 3.26
CA GLY A 159 -12.34 21.76 1.83
C GLY A 159 -10.86 21.85 1.46
N ASP A 160 -10.02 22.44 2.32
CA ASP A 160 -8.59 22.62 2.06
C ASP A 160 -7.85 21.27 2.14
N LEU A 161 -8.39 20.31 2.91
CA LEU A 161 -7.87 18.94 2.96
C LEU A 161 -7.96 18.21 1.61
N HIS A 162 -8.84 18.62 0.70
CA HIS A 162 -8.96 17.95 -0.61
C HIS A 162 -7.66 18.08 -1.40
N GLN A 163 -7.03 19.25 -1.31
CA GLN A 163 -5.74 19.51 -1.95
C GLN A 163 -4.63 18.70 -1.29
N ALA A 164 -4.55 18.71 0.03
CA ALA A 164 -3.55 17.93 0.77
C ALA A 164 -3.65 16.42 0.48
N ILE A 165 -4.87 15.87 0.45
CA ILE A 165 -5.10 14.46 0.16
C ILE A 165 -4.75 14.12 -1.28
N ALA A 166 -5.08 14.99 -2.24
CA ALA A 166 -4.69 14.79 -3.63
C ALA A 166 -3.17 14.82 -3.81
N ASP A 167 -2.47 15.75 -3.14
CA ASP A 167 -1.01 15.82 -3.15
C ASP A 167 -0.37 14.56 -2.56
N ILE A 168 -0.85 14.10 -1.40
CA ILE A 168 -0.38 12.87 -0.76
C ILE A 168 -0.62 11.66 -1.67
N SER A 169 -1.81 11.57 -2.27
CA SER A 169 -2.17 10.46 -3.15
C SER A 169 -1.33 10.44 -4.42
N GLN A 170 -1.11 11.61 -5.03
CA GLN A 170 -0.24 11.74 -6.20
C GLN A 170 1.21 11.39 -5.85
N LEU A 171 1.72 11.89 -4.72
CA LEU A 171 3.07 11.57 -4.26
C LEU A 171 3.23 10.07 -3.98
N PHE A 172 2.24 9.43 -3.34
CA PHE A 172 2.20 7.99 -3.14
C PHE A 172 2.24 7.24 -4.47
N ILE A 173 1.44 7.63 -5.46
CA ILE A 173 1.40 6.95 -6.76
C ILE A 173 2.75 7.09 -7.49
N GLU A 174 3.33 8.29 -7.53
CA GLU A 174 4.59 8.56 -8.21
C GLU A 174 5.79 7.88 -7.54
N ARG A 175 5.90 8.00 -6.22
CA ARG A 175 7.11 7.66 -5.48
C ARG A 175 7.06 6.28 -4.85
N PHE A 176 5.88 5.73 -4.61
CA PHE A 176 5.71 4.41 -4.02
C PHE A 176 5.10 3.42 -5.01
N ALA A 177 3.90 3.69 -5.54
CA ALA A 177 3.19 2.73 -6.39
C ALA A 177 3.89 2.45 -7.71
N THR A 178 4.46 3.48 -8.36
CA THR A 178 5.14 3.32 -9.66
C THR A 178 6.39 2.45 -9.56
N PRO A 179 7.36 2.71 -8.64
CA PRO A 179 8.47 1.78 -8.42
C PRO A 179 8.03 0.37 -8.00
N LEU A 180 7.01 0.27 -7.14
CA LEU A 180 6.46 -1.01 -6.72
C LEU A 180 5.89 -1.80 -7.91
N ALA A 181 5.20 -1.14 -8.83
CA ALA A 181 4.68 -1.76 -10.04
C ALA A 181 5.77 -2.27 -10.97
N HIS A 182 6.85 -1.51 -11.16
CA HIS A 182 8.03 -1.97 -11.89
C HIS A 182 8.66 -3.19 -11.24
N HIS A 183 8.82 -3.17 -9.92
CA HIS A 183 9.36 -4.29 -9.16
C HIS A 183 8.48 -5.55 -9.31
N PHE A 184 7.16 -5.39 -9.17
CA PHE A 184 6.20 -6.48 -9.37
C PHE A 184 6.33 -7.10 -10.76
N ALA A 185 6.41 -6.28 -11.82
CA ALA A 185 6.58 -6.75 -13.20
C ALA A 185 7.92 -7.50 -13.41
N ALA A 186 9.00 -7.04 -12.78
CA ALA A 186 10.29 -7.73 -12.80
C ALA A 186 10.22 -9.08 -12.07
N CYS A 187 9.67 -9.13 -10.85
CA CYS A 187 9.49 -10.36 -10.08
C CYS A 187 8.62 -11.38 -10.80
N ARG A 188 7.56 -10.91 -11.48
CA ARG A 188 6.71 -11.74 -12.34
C ARG A 188 7.53 -12.44 -13.43
N THR A 189 8.40 -11.68 -14.12
CA THR A 189 9.28 -12.21 -15.17
C THR A 189 10.24 -13.25 -14.62
N LEU A 190 10.86 -12.96 -13.46
CA LEU A 190 11.80 -13.89 -12.78
C LEU A 190 11.11 -15.20 -12.35
N ASN A 191 9.84 -15.14 -11.96
CA ASN A 191 9.07 -16.32 -11.58
C ASN A 191 8.50 -17.10 -12.77
N GLY A 192 8.84 -16.73 -14.00
CA GLY A 192 8.33 -17.38 -15.21
C GLY A 192 6.82 -17.21 -15.40
N TRP A 193 6.21 -16.21 -14.75
CA TRP A 193 4.81 -15.88 -14.97
C TRP A 193 4.74 -15.14 -16.31
N PRO A 194 4.11 -15.73 -17.33
CA PRO A 194 4.21 -15.23 -18.70
C PRO A 194 3.70 -13.81 -18.80
N ALA A 195 4.41 -12.95 -19.53
CA ALA A 195 3.82 -11.72 -20.02
C ALA A 195 2.67 -12.11 -20.96
N SER A 196 1.46 -11.60 -20.73
CA SER A 196 0.35 -11.88 -21.63
C SER A 196 0.73 -11.38 -23.01
N THR A 197 0.90 -12.32 -23.92
CA THR A 197 1.20 -12.02 -25.33
C THR A 197 -0.08 -11.78 -26.13
N GLY A 198 -1.25 -12.01 -25.52
CA GLY A 198 -2.55 -11.70 -26.09
C GLY A 198 -2.94 -10.25 -25.81
N SER A 199 -3.52 -9.61 -26.84
CA SER A 199 -4.26 -8.35 -26.73
C SER A 199 -5.19 -8.43 -25.52
N SER A 200 -4.74 -7.87 -24.40
CA SER A 200 -5.58 -7.73 -23.23
C SER A 200 -6.67 -6.74 -23.61
N THR A 201 -7.91 -7.19 -23.60
CA THR A 201 -9.11 -6.34 -23.73
C THR A 201 -9.33 -5.47 -22.50
N THR A 202 -8.29 -5.21 -21.71
CA THR A 202 -8.33 -4.26 -20.59
C THR A 202 -8.95 -2.96 -21.08
N PRO A 203 -9.99 -2.46 -20.38
CA PRO A 203 -10.74 -1.29 -20.80
C PRO A 203 -9.80 -0.13 -21.09
N SER A 204 -10.13 0.54 -22.20
CA SER A 204 -9.33 1.54 -22.89
C SER A 204 -8.57 2.45 -21.94
N ARG A 205 -7.26 2.57 -22.17
CA ARG A 205 -6.42 3.65 -21.63
C ARG A 205 -7.23 4.93 -21.72
N ILE A 206 -7.55 5.55 -20.57
CA ILE A 206 -8.17 6.87 -20.57
C ILE A 206 -7.31 7.73 -21.51
N PRO A 207 -7.87 8.32 -22.57
CA PRO A 207 -7.06 9.07 -23.52
C PRO A 207 -6.29 10.14 -22.77
N ALA A 208 -5.01 10.34 -23.11
CA ALA A 208 -4.12 11.22 -22.37
C ALA A 208 -4.68 12.65 -22.18
N THR A 209 -5.60 13.05 -23.06
CA THR A 209 -6.35 14.31 -23.02
C THR A 209 -7.27 14.47 -21.80
N HIS A 210 -7.68 13.38 -21.12
CA HIS A 210 -8.60 13.45 -19.99
C HIS A 210 -7.91 13.56 -18.62
N HIS A 211 -6.58 13.39 -18.53
CA HIS A 211 -5.89 13.48 -17.24
C HIS A 211 -5.98 14.88 -16.59
N ASN A 212 -6.14 15.92 -17.41
CA ASN A 212 -6.31 17.30 -16.94
C ASN A 212 -7.71 17.56 -16.35
N HIS A 213 -8.68 16.67 -16.59
CA HIS A 213 -10.06 16.83 -16.13
C HIS A 213 -10.43 15.91 -14.96
N LEU A 214 -9.47 15.16 -14.43
CA LEU A 214 -9.74 14.36 -13.24
C LEU A 214 -10.08 15.32 -12.07
N PRO A 215 -11.11 15.02 -11.27
CA PRO A 215 -11.41 15.79 -10.06
C PRO A 215 -10.25 15.67 -9.07
N LEU A 216 -10.10 16.65 -8.18
CA LEU A 216 -9.05 16.64 -7.15
C LEU A 216 -9.21 15.42 -6.24
N ILE A 217 -10.44 15.23 -5.74
CA ILE A 217 -10.90 14.02 -5.07
C ILE A 217 -12.10 13.48 -5.87
N PRO A 218 -12.07 12.22 -6.34
CA PRO A 218 -13.17 11.61 -7.07
C PRO A 218 -14.37 11.35 -6.14
N THR A 219 -15.51 10.99 -6.73
CA THR A 219 -16.62 10.45 -5.95
C THR A 219 -16.23 9.11 -5.31
N PRO A 220 -16.75 8.79 -4.12
CA PRO A 220 -16.52 7.48 -3.52
C PRO A 220 -17.08 6.36 -4.43
N VAL A 221 -16.50 5.16 -4.33
CA VAL A 221 -16.85 3.99 -5.15
C VAL A 221 -18.34 3.66 -5.01
N THR A 222 -18.91 3.85 -3.82
CA THR A 222 -20.36 3.90 -3.61
C THR A 222 -20.71 5.13 -2.78
N LYS A 223 -21.94 5.66 -2.94
CA LYS A 223 -22.36 6.93 -2.31
C LYS A 223 -22.18 6.98 -0.78
N SER A 224 -22.22 5.84 -0.12
CA SER A 224 -22.09 5.72 1.34
C SER A 224 -20.74 5.13 1.79
N SER A 225 -19.79 4.95 0.88
CA SER A 225 -18.49 4.36 1.18
C SER A 225 -17.45 5.42 1.50
N CYS A 226 -16.46 5.00 2.28
CA CYS A 226 -15.20 5.69 2.56
C CYS A 226 -14.09 5.32 1.56
N HIS A 227 -14.39 4.45 0.58
CA HIS A 227 -13.45 3.97 -0.44
C HIS A 227 -13.49 4.87 -1.68
N PHE A 228 -12.31 5.30 -2.12
CA PHE A 228 -12.09 6.13 -3.29
C PHE A 228 -11.05 5.46 -4.21
N HIS A 229 -11.25 5.60 -5.53
CA HIS A 229 -10.25 5.23 -6.53
C HIS A 229 -9.56 6.49 -7.06
N ILE A 230 -8.39 6.82 -6.49
CA ILE A 230 -7.62 7.99 -6.93
C ILE A 230 -6.64 7.57 -8.02
N ARG A 231 -6.84 8.10 -9.23
CA ARG A 231 -5.95 7.86 -10.37
C ARG A 231 -4.77 8.81 -10.33
N GLY A 232 -3.60 8.31 -10.70
CA GLY A 232 -2.42 9.16 -10.84
C GLY A 232 -2.54 10.10 -12.03
N ARG A 233 -1.74 11.15 -11.99
CA ARG A 233 -1.59 12.14 -13.07
C ARG A 233 -0.15 12.18 -13.57
N PRO A 234 0.12 12.76 -14.75
CA PRO A 234 1.49 13.02 -15.18
C PRO A 234 2.26 13.86 -14.15
N SER A 235 3.54 13.57 -13.94
CA SER A 235 4.32 14.26 -12.91
C SER A 235 4.34 15.78 -13.10
N GLY A 236 4.07 16.50 -12.01
CA GLY A 236 3.99 17.96 -11.99
C GLY A 236 2.66 18.54 -12.48
N SER A 237 1.78 17.75 -13.10
CA SER A 237 0.47 18.26 -13.58
C SER A 237 -0.45 18.71 -12.44
N LEU A 238 -0.43 18.02 -11.29
CA LEU A 238 -1.22 18.42 -10.12
C LEU A 238 -0.77 19.78 -9.58
N ALA A 239 0.54 19.99 -9.45
CA ALA A 239 1.11 21.27 -9.01
C ALA A 239 0.80 22.41 -10.00
N GLN A 240 0.83 22.13 -11.30
CA GLN A 240 0.40 23.10 -12.32
C GLN A 240 -1.08 23.46 -12.16
N LEU A 241 -1.93 22.47 -11.94
CA LEU A 241 -3.37 22.63 -11.76
C LEU A 241 -3.70 23.44 -10.48
N MET A 242 -2.92 23.26 -9.41
CA MET A 242 -3.03 24.05 -8.17
C MET A 242 -2.46 25.47 -8.31
N GLY A 243 -1.40 25.65 -9.09
CA GLY A 243 -0.78 26.96 -9.33
C GLY A 243 -1.57 27.90 -10.24
N LEU A 244 -2.59 27.37 -10.94
CA LEU A 244 -3.38 28.12 -11.93
C LEU A 244 -4.57 28.90 -11.33
N ASN A 245 -4.68 29.08 -10.01
CA ASN A 245 -5.80 29.81 -9.36
C ASN A 245 -7.19 29.40 -9.88
N THR A 246 -7.34 28.15 -10.31
CA THR A 246 -8.59 27.66 -10.87
C THR A 246 -9.46 27.22 -9.71
N ILE A 247 -10.74 27.61 -9.66
CA ILE A 247 -11.71 27.11 -8.68
C ILE A 247 -11.77 25.59 -8.86
N LEU A 248 -11.08 24.85 -7.99
CA LEU A 248 -10.93 23.41 -8.11
C LEU A 248 -12.25 22.73 -7.76
N LEU A 249 -12.83 22.05 -8.74
CA LEU A 249 -14.06 21.29 -8.56
C LEU A 249 -13.74 20.01 -7.76
N SER A 250 -14.12 20.01 -6.49
CA SER A 250 -14.30 18.76 -5.74
C SER A 250 -15.64 18.13 -6.13
N ALA A 251 -15.64 16.82 -6.33
CA ALA A 251 -16.86 16.08 -6.66
C ALA A 251 -17.69 15.68 -5.44
N ILE A 252 -17.23 16.01 -4.22
CA ILE A 252 -17.93 15.65 -2.99
C ILE A 252 -19.06 16.66 -2.76
N PRO A 253 -20.33 16.22 -2.65
CA PRO A 253 -21.40 17.12 -2.31
C PRO A 253 -21.11 17.74 -0.94
N GLN A 254 -21.02 19.07 -0.89
CA GLN A 254 -20.99 19.80 0.37
C GLN A 254 -22.32 19.53 1.08
N GLY A 255 -22.30 18.59 2.02
CA GLY A 255 -23.45 18.33 2.87
C GLY A 255 -23.87 19.61 3.58
N SER A 256 -25.17 19.78 3.83
CA SER A 256 -25.63 20.86 4.71
C SER A 256 -24.82 20.84 6.00
N PRO A 257 -24.37 21.99 6.52
CA PRO A 257 -23.52 22.04 7.71
C PRO A 257 -24.15 21.18 8.81
N LEU A 258 -23.40 20.20 9.31
CA LEU A 258 -23.81 19.34 10.41
C LEU A 258 -24.00 20.26 11.62
N THR A 259 -25.25 20.66 11.86
CA THR A 259 -25.62 21.37 13.07
C THR A 259 -25.64 20.34 14.19
N TRP A 260 -24.62 20.38 15.05
CA TRP A 260 -24.64 19.67 16.32
C TRP A 260 -25.82 20.21 17.10
N ASN A 261 -26.91 19.44 17.15
CA ASN A 261 -28.08 19.80 17.93
C ASN A 261 -27.72 19.55 19.40
N THR A 262 -27.07 20.54 20.02
CA THR A 262 -26.83 20.59 21.47
C THR A 262 -28.13 20.95 22.17
N GLN A 263 -29.17 20.14 21.97
CA GLN A 263 -30.30 20.18 22.89
C GLN A 263 -29.75 19.71 24.25
N PRO A 264 -29.78 20.56 25.29
CA PRO A 264 -29.46 20.10 26.62
C PRO A 264 -30.38 18.92 26.93
N ILE A 265 -29.81 17.76 27.23
CA ILE A 265 -30.59 16.61 27.68
C ILE A 265 -31.38 17.11 28.89
N PRO A 266 -32.73 17.17 28.83
CA PRO A 266 -33.50 17.54 29.99
C PRO A 266 -33.22 16.48 31.04
N VAL A 267 -32.46 16.86 32.07
CA VAL A 267 -32.29 16.05 33.27
C VAL A 267 -33.65 16.06 33.95
N SER A 268 -34.49 15.10 33.57
CA SER A 268 -35.79 14.90 34.19
C SER A 268 -35.54 14.48 35.63
N SER A 269 -35.73 15.41 36.56
CA SER A 269 -35.76 15.15 38.01
C SER A 269 -37.06 14.45 38.43
N ALA A 270 -37.50 13.47 37.65
CA ALA A 270 -38.65 12.67 38.02
C ALA A 270 -38.24 11.72 39.17
N PRO A 271 -39.00 11.68 40.29
CA PRO A 271 -38.75 10.75 41.37
C PRO A 271 -38.86 9.31 40.84
N VAL A 272 -37.83 8.51 41.14
CA VAL A 272 -37.76 7.10 40.77
C VAL A 272 -38.86 6.35 41.54
N ASP A 273 -39.90 5.91 40.83
CA ASP A 273 -40.93 5.03 41.35
C ASP A 273 -40.36 3.60 41.46
N PRO A 274 -40.25 3.02 42.67
CA PRO A 274 -39.62 1.71 42.88
C PRO A 274 -40.43 0.52 42.33
N ASN A 275 -41.60 0.72 41.71
CA ASN A 275 -42.48 -0.37 41.27
C ASN A 275 -42.52 -0.65 39.76
N VAL A 276 -41.65 -0.05 38.94
CA VAL A 276 -41.61 -0.33 37.48
C VAL A 276 -40.49 -1.31 37.12
N LEU A 277 -40.64 -2.55 37.58
CA LEU A 277 -39.90 -3.72 37.09
C LEU A 277 -40.90 -4.63 36.36
N ASN A 278 -41.41 -4.19 35.20
CA ASN A 278 -42.06 -5.12 34.28
C ASN A 278 -42.13 -4.59 32.83
N ILE A 279 -41.43 -5.32 31.95
CA ILE A 279 -41.68 -5.51 30.52
C ILE A 279 -41.70 -4.25 29.64
N GLN A 280 -40.55 -3.93 29.04
CA GLN A 280 -40.49 -3.28 27.73
C GLN A 280 -39.29 -3.81 26.92
N ALA A 281 -39.43 -5.03 26.42
CA ALA A 281 -38.72 -5.49 25.23
C ALA A 281 -39.74 -5.55 24.09
N MET A 282 -39.34 -5.08 22.90
CA MET A 282 -40.10 -5.00 21.65
C MET A 282 -40.91 -3.71 21.42
N ASN A 283 -40.22 -2.70 20.89
CA ASN A 283 -40.78 -1.86 19.83
C ASN A 283 -39.65 -1.25 18.98
N LEU A 284 -39.01 -2.11 18.17
CA LEU A 284 -38.13 -1.67 17.09
C LEU A 284 -39.00 -1.26 15.90
N ARG A 285 -39.13 0.06 15.75
CA ARG A 285 -39.82 0.74 14.65
C ARG A 285 -39.22 0.31 13.32
N LYS A 286 -40.03 -0.29 12.44
CA LYS A 286 -39.70 -0.54 11.03
C LYS A 286 -39.46 0.82 10.34
N GLN A 287 -38.22 1.11 9.95
CA GLN A 287 -37.95 2.17 8.99
C GLN A 287 -38.20 1.65 7.56
N PRO A 288 -38.65 2.51 6.63
CA PRO A 288 -38.92 2.10 5.26
C PRO A 288 -37.62 1.71 4.55
N LEU A 289 -37.70 0.60 3.84
CA LEU A 289 -36.64 0.07 2.97
C LEU A 289 -36.34 1.10 1.88
N VAL A 290 -35.19 1.76 1.97
CA VAL A 290 -34.67 2.59 0.88
C VAL A 290 -34.17 1.62 -0.19
N VAL A 291 -34.91 1.52 -1.29
CA VAL A 291 -34.45 0.85 -2.50
C VAL A 291 -33.36 1.72 -3.11
N VAL A 292 -32.11 1.34 -2.87
CA VAL A 292 -30.95 1.95 -3.53
C VAL A 292 -30.87 1.33 -4.91
N CYS A 293 -31.07 2.14 -5.95
CA CYS A 293 -30.75 1.76 -7.31
C CYS A 293 -29.23 1.59 -7.42
N ASP A 294 -28.78 0.41 -7.84
CA ASP A 294 -27.39 0.15 -8.21
C ASP A 294 -27.01 1.13 -9.33
N ALA A 295 -26.08 2.04 -9.02
CA ALA A 295 -25.38 2.77 -10.06
C ALA A 295 -24.42 1.79 -10.70
N ASP A 296 -24.46 1.67 -12.03
CA ASP A 296 -23.56 0.84 -12.83
C ASP A 296 -22.12 1.05 -12.37
N SER A 297 -21.61 0.12 -11.56
CA SER A 297 -20.19 0.10 -11.21
C SER A 297 -19.46 -0.18 -12.50
N GLU A 298 -18.70 0.79 -13.01
CA GLU A 298 -17.73 0.51 -14.06
C GLU A 298 -16.95 -0.73 -13.61
N ASP A 299 -16.99 -1.78 -14.44
CA ASP A 299 -16.21 -2.99 -14.23
C ASP A 299 -14.76 -2.57 -14.04
N ASP A 300 -14.36 -2.48 -12.77
CA ASP A 300 -13.13 -1.88 -12.30
C ASP A 300 -12.00 -2.83 -12.64
N GLY A 301 -11.66 -2.83 -13.94
CA GLY A 301 -10.75 -3.71 -14.63
C GLY A 301 -9.38 -3.66 -13.99
N TYR A 302 -9.23 -4.39 -12.89
CA TYR A 302 -7.94 -4.79 -12.42
C TYR A 302 -7.31 -5.56 -13.56
N PRO A 303 -6.08 -5.25 -13.93
CA PRO A 303 -5.47 -5.91 -15.05
C PRO A 303 -5.43 -7.42 -14.86
N ASP A 304 -6.12 -8.13 -15.74
CA ASP A 304 -5.96 -9.57 -15.92
C ASP A 304 -4.47 -9.84 -16.17
N PRO A 305 -3.79 -10.70 -15.39
CA PRO A 305 -2.48 -11.20 -15.74
C PRO A 305 -2.47 -12.01 -17.05
N GLY A 306 -3.60 -12.12 -17.75
CA GLY A 306 -3.81 -12.52 -19.13
C GLY A 306 -3.39 -13.95 -19.46
N PRO A 307 -3.73 -14.43 -20.66
CA PRO A 307 -3.58 -15.82 -21.02
C PRO A 307 -2.11 -16.27 -21.14
N ILE A 308 -1.74 -17.34 -20.42
CA ILE A 308 -0.62 -18.23 -20.72
C ILE A 308 -0.96 -18.98 -22.00
N THR A 309 -0.24 -18.70 -23.09
CA THR A 309 -0.19 -19.57 -24.27
C THR A 309 1.11 -20.37 -24.20
N PRO A 310 1.08 -21.71 -24.30
CA PRO A 310 2.31 -22.47 -24.41
C PRO A 310 2.99 -22.11 -25.74
N VAL A 311 4.19 -21.54 -25.66
CA VAL A 311 5.07 -21.40 -26.81
C VAL A 311 5.44 -22.82 -27.24
N ARG A 312 4.88 -23.27 -28.36
CA ARG A 312 5.26 -24.53 -29.00
C ARG A 312 6.68 -24.36 -29.56
N ILE A 313 7.69 -24.63 -28.73
CA ILE A 313 9.06 -24.81 -29.21
C ILE A 313 9.04 -26.10 -30.04
N LYS A 314 8.98 -25.95 -31.37
CA LYS A 314 9.27 -27.06 -32.28
C LYS A 314 10.69 -27.50 -31.97
N ALA A 315 10.85 -28.76 -31.53
CA ALA A 315 12.15 -29.39 -31.37
C ALA A 315 12.86 -29.38 -32.73
N GLY A 316 13.74 -28.40 -32.92
CA GLY A 316 14.70 -28.36 -34.02
C GLY A 316 15.87 -29.28 -33.68
N THR A 317 16.18 -30.16 -34.62
CA THR A 317 17.31 -31.09 -34.63
C THR A 317 18.65 -30.37 -34.33
N PRO A 318 19.59 -30.99 -33.62
CA PRO A 318 20.85 -30.35 -33.26
C PRO A 318 21.78 -30.29 -34.48
N SER A 319 22.02 -29.08 -34.99
CA SER A 319 23.09 -28.81 -35.95
C SER A 319 24.35 -28.40 -35.20
N ALA A 320 25.44 -29.12 -35.46
CA ALA A 320 26.76 -28.92 -34.90
C ALA A 320 27.32 -27.52 -35.18
N VAL A 321 27.62 -26.77 -34.13
CA VAL A 321 28.31 -25.48 -34.22
C VAL A 321 29.82 -25.73 -34.22
N LYS A 322 30.47 -25.41 -35.34
CA LYS A 322 31.93 -25.33 -35.47
C LYS A 322 32.46 -24.13 -34.68
N LEU A 323 33.48 -24.39 -33.88
CA LEU A 323 34.24 -23.43 -33.08
C LEU A 323 35.04 -22.49 -33.99
N GLY A 324 34.56 -21.25 -34.16
CA GLY A 324 35.26 -20.17 -34.87
C GLY A 324 36.12 -19.34 -33.93
N LYS A 325 37.42 -19.23 -34.25
CA LYS A 325 38.42 -18.40 -33.55
C LYS A 325 38.07 -16.91 -33.68
N TYR A 326 37.90 -16.21 -32.56
CA TYR A 326 37.85 -14.74 -32.53
C TYR A 326 39.26 -14.16 -32.39
N ARG A 327 39.60 -13.27 -33.32
CA ARG A 327 40.81 -12.44 -33.37
C ARG A 327 40.45 -11.07 -32.78
N ALA A 328 41.29 -10.56 -31.86
CA ALA A 328 41.10 -9.27 -31.21
C ALA A 328 41.17 -8.09 -32.21
N PRO A 329 40.38 -7.01 -32.04
CA PRO A 329 40.53 -5.81 -32.83
C PRO A 329 41.57 -4.84 -32.23
N SER A 330 42.40 -4.32 -33.12
CA SER A 330 43.41 -3.29 -32.90
C SER A 330 42.78 -1.91 -32.71
N LEU A 331 43.29 -1.17 -31.72
CA LEU A 331 43.00 0.25 -31.49
C LEU A 331 43.83 1.12 -32.46
N SER A 332 43.17 2.09 -33.10
CA SER A 332 43.81 3.19 -33.81
C SER A 332 43.14 4.52 -33.45
N SER A 333 43.95 5.49 -32.99
CA SER A 333 43.60 6.90 -32.81
C SER A 333 43.36 7.62 -34.16
N PRO A 334 42.56 8.70 -34.17
CA PRO A 334 43.11 10.06 -34.37
C PRO A 334 42.38 11.14 -33.53
N LYS A 335 43.07 12.11 -32.91
CA LYS A 335 43.56 13.43 -33.38
C LYS A 335 42.50 14.54 -33.59
N ASP A 336 42.57 15.51 -32.67
CA ASP A 336 42.47 16.99 -32.73
C ASP A 336 41.28 17.79 -33.34
N SER A 337 40.79 18.67 -32.46
CA SER A 337 40.44 20.11 -32.64
C SER A 337 39.14 20.52 -33.33
N GLN A 338 38.20 21.14 -32.56
CA GLN A 338 37.91 22.59 -32.57
C GLN A 338 36.75 22.99 -31.62
N PRO A 339 36.61 24.29 -31.26
CA PRO A 339 35.86 24.77 -30.10
C PRO A 339 34.49 25.37 -30.48
N SER A 340 33.52 25.40 -29.54
CA SER A 340 32.60 26.54 -29.33
C SER A 340 31.45 26.27 -28.34
N SER A 341 31.03 27.38 -27.72
CA SER A 341 29.75 27.68 -27.06
C SER A 341 29.61 27.33 -25.57
N SER A 342 30.01 28.32 -24.77
CA SER A 342 29.51 28.59 -23.43
C SER A 342 28.00 28.87 -23.46
N PHE A 343 27.20 27.93 -22.96
CA PHE A 343 25.79 28.15 -22.62
C PHE A 343 25.69 28.31 -21.10
N SER A 344 25.42 29.52 -20.65
CA SER A 344 25.14 29.86 -19.27
C SER A 344 23.83 29.20 -18.83
N GLN A 345 23.91 28.13 -18.05
CA GLN A 345 22.73 27.57 -17.41
C GLN A 345 22.27 28.48 -16.26
N PRO A 346 20.98 28.81 -16.14
CA PRO A 346 20.45 29.54 -15.00
C PRO A 346 20.54 28.65 -13.76
N MET A 347 21.27 29.11 -12.75
CA MET A 347 21.35 28.44 -11.46
C MET A 347 19.96 28.36 -10.86
N SER A 348 19.43 27.14 -10.73
CA SER A 348 18.21 26.89 -9.98
C SER A 348 18.45 27.27 -8.52
N PRO A 349 17.53 27.99 -7.85
CA PRO A 349 17.68 28.30 -6.44
C PRO A 349 17.68 26.98 -5.67
N SER A 350 18.83 26.65 -5.08
CA SER A 350 19.01 25.48 -4.22
C SER A 350 17.98 25.52 -3.11
N ARG A 351 16.95 24.68 -3.23
CA ARG A 351 15.93 24.48 -2.21
C ARG A 351 16.64 24.01 -0.95
N VAL A 352 16.73 24.90 0.04
CA VAL A 352 17.27 24.59 1.38
C VAL A 352 16.34 23.54 1.98
N GLN A 353 16.71 22.26 1.85
CA GLN A 353 16.05 21.19 2.57
C GLN A 353 16.45 21.36 4.03
N HIS A 354 15.53 21.86 4.84
CA HIS A 354 15.64 21.77 6.30
C HIS A 354 15.66 20.27 6.63
N LYS A 355 16.86 19.72 6.82
CA LYS A 355 17.02 18.35 7.31
C LYS A 355 16.49 18.35 8.74
N PHE A 356 15.35 17.71 8.94
CA PHE A 356 14.80 17.46 10.27
C PHE A 356 15.86 16.68 11.06
N LEU A 357 16.24 17.22 12.21
CA LEU A 357 17.23 16.61 13.07
C LEU A 357 16.50 15.55 13.91
N MET A 358 16.80 14.28 13.67
CA MET A 358 16.30 13.19 14.49
C MET A 358 17.38 12.78 15.48
N ALA A 359 17.02 12.71 16.77
CA ALA A 359 17.86 12.11 17.79
C ALA A 359 18.16 10.63 17.43
N PHE A 360 19.33 10.15 17.83
CA PHE A 360 19.76 8.77 17.60
C PHE A 360 19.04 7.80 18.54
N GLY A 361 18.95 8.18 19.82
CA GLY A 361 18.33 7.47 20.92
C GLY A 361 18.57 8.26 22.22
N PRO A 362 17.82 7.95 23.29
CA PRO A 362 17.83 8.73 24.53
C PRO A 362 19.18 8.69 25.25
N GLU A 363 19.87 7.54 25.32
CA GLU A 363 21.15 7.45 26.02
C GLU A 363 22.23 8.26 25.27
N THR A 364 22.19 8.22 23.93
CA THR A 364 23.10 9.01 23.09
C THR A 364 22.83 10.51 23.23
N GLU A 365 21.56 10.92 23.35
CA GLU A 365 21.16 12.32 23.56
C GLU A 365 21.69 12.86 24.89
N ASP A 366 21.49 12.12 25.98
CA ASP A 366 21.96 12.49 27.32
C ASP A 366 23.49 12.69 27.36
N VAL A 367 24.25 11.81 26.69
CA VAL A 367 25.72 11.94 26.61
C VAL A 367 26.15 13.13 25.76
N ILE A 368 25.49 13.40 24.63
CA ILE A 368 25.79 14.55 23.76
C ILE A 368 25.55 15.86 24.51
N ASP A 369 24.42 15.95 25.22
CA ASP A 369 24.05 17.10 26.03
C ASP A 369 25.01 17.32 27.19
N ALA A 370 25.36 16.26 27.93
CA ALA A 370 26.30 16.33 29.05
C ALA A 370 27.70 16.81 28.63
N LEU A 371 28.12 16.47 27.41
CA LEU A 371 29.40 16.90 26.84
C LEU A 371 29.34 18.28 26.17
N GLY A 372 28.16 18.91 26.09
CA GLY A 372 27.96 20.21 25.44
C GLY A 372 28.24 20.18 23.93
N LEU A 373 27.96 19.04 23.29
CA LEU A 373 28.19 18.82 21.86
C LEU A 373 26.95 19.21 21.05
N PRO A 374 27.10 19.64 19.77
CA PRO A 374 25.97 20.11 18.99
C PRO A 374 25.06 18.95 18.53
N ASP A 375 23.73 19.16 18.55
CA ASP A 375 22.70 18.18 18.18
C ASP A 375 22.91 17.57 16.78
N THR A 376 23.59 18.30 15.89
CA THR A 376 23.96 17.80 14.54
C THR A 376 24.75 16.49 14.58
N LEU A 377 25.34 16.16 15.72
CA LEU A 377 26.08 14.93 15.94
C LEU A 377 25.18 13.69 15.89
N HIS A 378 23.88 13.79 16.18
CA HIS A 378 22.95 12.67 16.00
C HIS A 378 22.89 12.18 14.55
N ALA A 379 22.95 13.09 13.57
CA ALA A 379 22.99 12.72 12.16
C ALA A 379 24.28 11.97 11.81
N THR A 380 25.41 12.35 12.42
CA THR A 380 26.70 11.66 12.28
C THR A 380 26.65 10.27 12.92
N CYS A 381 26.10 10.15 14.12
CA CYS A 381 25.89 8.87 14.81
C CYS A 381 25.04 7.91 13.97
N ALA A 382 23.91 8.40 13.44
CA ALA A 382 23.02 7.62 12.57
C ALA A 382 23.72 7.19 11.26
N SER A 383 24.57 8.06 10.69
CA SER A 383 25.37 7.73 9.52
C SER A 383 26.40 6.63 9.81
N ILE A 384 27.13 6.75 10.92
CA ILE A 384 28.17 5.79 11.35
C ILE A 384 27.55 4.41 11.63
N ALA A 385 26.42 4.37 12.36
CA ALA A 385 25.73 3.12 12.69
C ALA A 385 25.28 2.34 11.44
N LYS A 386 24.92 3.04 10.35
CA LYS A 386 24.52 2.41 9.08
C LYS A 386 25.68 1.77 8.33
N VAL A 387 26.90 2.29 8.46
CA VAL A 387 28.02 1.92 7.57
C VAL A 387 29.18 1.24 8.28
N SER A 388 29.17 1.17 9.61
CA SER A 388 30.27 0.64 10.42
C SER A 388 29.77 -0.31 11.51
N LEU A 389 30.60 -1.30 11.85
CA LEU A 389 30.34 -2.20 12.98
C LEU A 389 30.55 -1.46 14.33
N PRO A 390 29.83 -1.83 15.40
CA PRO A 390 29.90 -1.16 16.72
C PRO A 390 31.32 -0.94 17.26
N LYS A 391 32.18 -1.95 17.15
CA LYS A 391 33.59 -1.88 17.56
C LYS A 391 34.44 -0.82 16.86
N ARG A 392 33.91 -0.15 15.83
CA ARG A 392 34.59 0.91 15.06
C ARG A 392 33.93 2.29 15.23
N TRP A 393 32.84 2.39 15.99
CA TRP A 393 32.08 3.63 16.09
C TRP A 393 32.89 4.75 16.75
N ALA A 394 33.57 4.49 17.86
CA ALA A 394 34.45 5.47 18.52
C ALA A 394 35.52 6.02 17.55
N THR A 395 36.24 5.13 16.85
CA THR A 395 37.24 5.54 15.85
C THR A 395 36.62 6.40 14.74
N LYS A 396 35.42 6.05 14.25
CA LYS A 396 34.73 6.81 13.21
C LYS A 396 34.23 8.17 13.70
N LEU A 397 33.81 8.26 14.96
CA LEU A 397 33.40 9.52 15.60
C LEU A 397 34.59 10.46 15.75
N THR A 398 35.75 9.97 16.17
CA THR A 398 37.00 10.75 16.19
C THR A 398 37.37 11.25 14.79
N GLU A 399 37.30 10.38 13.77
CA GLU A 399 37.65 10.74 12.38
C GLU A 399 36.67 11.75 11.75
N GLN A 400 35.36 11.58 11.96
CA GLN A 400 34.33 12.35 11.23
C GLN A 400 33.86 13.60 11.98
N ALA A 401 33.84 13.57 13.31
CA ALA A 401 33.34 14.66 14.14
C ALA A 401 34.45 15.41 14.89
N SER A 402 35.72 15.02 14.71
CA SER A 402 36.87 15.64 15.40
C SER A 402 36.74 15.63 16.92
N LEU A 403 36.09 14.60 17.47
CA LEU A 403 35.92 14.40 18.91
C LEU A 403 37.20 13.85 19.53
N SER A 404 37.44 14.16 20.81
CA SER A 404 38.45 13.44 21.60
C SER A 404 38.09 11.95 21.65
N LEU A 405 39.10 11.09 21.82
CA LEU A 405 38.87 9.64 21.92
C LEU A 405 37.90 9.31 23.06
N GLU A 406 38.07 9.95 24.21
CA GLU A 406 37.23 9.77 25.40
C GLU A 406 35.75 10.10 25.12
N HIS A 407 35.47 11.25 24.49
CA HIS A 407 34.09 11.62 24.12
C HIS A 407 33.50 10.65 23.08
N ALA A 408 34.33 10.23 22.11
CA ALA A 408 33.90 9.30 21.07
C ALA A 408 33.59 7.89 21.63
N GLU A 409 34.34 7.43 22.64
CA GLU A 409 34.08 6.17 23.35
C GLU A 409 32.78 6.24 24.15
N ALA A 410 32.57 7.31 24.93
CA ALA A 410 31.34 7.52 25.69
C ALA A 410 30.09 7.54 24.79
N ILE A 411 30.14 8.29 23.69
CA ILE A 411 29.04 8.35 22.71
C ILE A 411 28.83 6.99 22.04
N ALA A 412 29.90 6.28 21.67
CA ALA A 412 29.76 4.96 21.04
C ALA A 412 29.15 3.92 21.98
N GLU A 413 29.45 3.97 23.28
CA GLU A 413 28.84 3.10 24.28
C GLU A 413 27.34 3.39 24.43
N ALA A 414 26.95 4.66 24.51
CA ALA A 414 25.54 5.06 24.54
C ALA A 414 24.77 4.62 23.27
N MET A 415 25.38 4.78 22.10
CA MET A 415 24.80 4.28 20.84
C MET A 415 24.58 2.76 20.86
N ILE A 416 25.46 1.99 21.52
CA ILE A 416 25.30 0.53 21.64
C ILE A 416 24.12 0.19 22.56
N GLN A 417 23.92 0.96 23.63
CA GLN A 417 22.78 0.78 24.53
C GLN A 417 21.46 1.08 23.81
N ASP A 418 21.37 2.20 23.09
CA ASP A 418 20.18 2.58 22.32
C ASP A 418 19.81 1.52 21.27
N VAL A 419 20.80 0.95 20.56
CA VAL A 419 20.57 -0.11 19.57
C VAL A 419 20.25 -1.46 20.21
N GLY A 420 20.71 -1.70 21.45
CA GLY A 420 20.41 -2.93 22.19
C GLY A 420 19.02 -2.95 22.84
N CYS A 421 18.41 -1.78 23.06
CA CYS A 421 17.10 -1.63 23.68
C CYS A 421 15.93 -1.50 22.68
N ALA A 422 16.23 -1.33 21.39
CA ALA A 422 15.26 -1.30 20.28
C ALA A 422 15.01 -2.70 19.70
#